data_AF-A0A3D2D3N5-F1
#
_entry.id   AF-A0A3D2D3N5-F1
#
_cell.length_a   1.000
_cell.length_b   1.000
_cell.length_c   1.000
_cell.angle_alpha   90.00
_cell.angle_beta   90.00
_cell.angle_gamma   90.00
#
_symmetry.space_group_name_H-M   'P 1'
#
loop_
_entity.id
_entity.type
_entity.pdbx_description
1 polymer ?
#
loop_
_entity_poly.entity_id
_entity_poly.type
_entity_poly.pdbx_seq_one_letter_code
_entity_poly.pdbx_strand_id
1 'polypeptide(L)'
;MKKVFYSIRKVRNSDDKISGLGFLNDEGTLFCKCVSKNGKRYTRAFDNVAKHCHPIIGKENEYKGYVTMYYEYDGRDIEVEYSVWYKEAV
;
A
#
# COMPACT_ATOMS: atom_id res chain seq x y z
N MET A 1 -16.10 -0.29 1.38
CA MET A 1 -14.81 -0.36 2.13
C MET A 1 -14.60 -1.74 2.74
N LYS A 2 -13.49 -2.41 2.40
CA LYS A 2 -13.09 -3.74 2.91
C LYS A 2 -11.92 -3.61 3.88
N LYS A 3 -11.96 -4.32 5.01
CA LYS A 3 -10.82 -4.41 5.93
C LYS A 3 -9.78 -5.37 5.36
N VAL A 4 -8.51 -4.99 5.37
CA VAL A 4 -7.43 -5.81 4.83
C VAL A 4 -6.20 -5.81 5.74
N PHE A 5 -5.46 -6.91 5.74
CA PHE A 5 -4.06 -6.92 6.16
C PHE A 5 -3.21 -6.49 4.98
N TYR A 6 -2.18 -5.67 5.19
CA TYR A 6 -1.28 -5.23 4.13
C TYR A 6 0.19 -5.35 4.52
N SER A 7 1.03 -5.44 3.49
CA SER A 7 2.48 -5.32 3.55
C SER A 7 2.94 -4.57 2.31
N ILE A 8 3.59 -3.42 2.49
CA ILE A 8 4.07 -2.55 1.42
C ILE A 8 5.57 -2.30 1.60
N ARG A 9 6.33 -2.35 0.51
CA ARG A 9 7.78 -2.09 0.49
C ARG A 9 8.12 -1.17 -0.67
N LYS A 10 9.07 -0.24 -0.48
CA LYS A 10 9.65 0.47 -1.62
C LYS A 10 10.49 -0.50 -2.44
N VAL A 11 10.39 -0.47 -3.76
CA VAL A 11 11.16 -1.39 -4.62
C VAL A 11 12.65 -1.06 -4.60
N ARG A 12 13.01 0.22 -4.75
CA ARG A 12 14.41 0.68 -4.77
C ARG A 12 15.07 0.77 -3.38
N ASN A 13 14.31 0.57 -2.30
CA ASN A 13 14.81 0.55 -0.93
C ASN A 13 13.94 -0.39 -0.06
N SER A 14 14.18 -1.69 -0.20
CA SER A 14 13.31 -2.75 0.33
C SER A 14 13.31 -2.91 1.85
N ASP A 15 14.26 -2.28 2.55
CA ASP A 15 14.37 -2.33 4.01
C ASP A 15 13.24 -1.54 4.68
N ASP A 16 12.71 -0.52 3.99
CA ASP A 16 11.54 0.23 4.41
C ASP A 16 10.26 -0.57 4.10
N LYS A 17 9.83 -1.40 5.05
CA LYS A 17 8.54 -2.11 5.02
C LYS A 17 7.53 -1.46 5.97
N ILE A 18 6.31 -1.24 5.48
CA ILE A 18 5.14 -0.95 6.33
C ILE A 18 4.14 -2.10 6.24
N SER A 19 3.58 -2.52 7.38
CA SER A 19 2.56 -3.56 7.43
C SER A 19 1.58 -3.32 8.55
N GLY A 20 0.34 -3.76 8.39
CA GLY A 20 -0.68 -3.63 9.41
C GLY A 20 -2.08 -3.86 8.88
N LEU A 21 -3.06 -3.32 9.61
CA LEU A 21 -4.46 -3.30 9.21
C LEU A 21 -4.79 -2.01 8.47
N GLY A 22 -5.47 -2.15 7.33
CA GLY A 22 -5.90 -1.05 6.48
C GLY A 22 -7.31 -1.27 5.94
N PHE A 23 -7.72 -0.36 5.06
CA PHE A 23 -9.01 -0.40 4.40
C PHE A 23 -8.85 -0.18 2.90
N LEU A 24 -9.43 -1.04 2.09
CA LEU A 24 -9.54 -0.85 0.65
C LEU A 24 -10.92 -0.23 0.36
N ASN A 25 -10.97 0.94 -0.29
CA ASN A 25 -12.25 1.51 -0.72
C ASN A 25 -12.72 0.87 -2.03
N ASP A 26 -13.90 1.29 -2.49
CA ASP A 26 -14.55 0.69 -3.66
C ASP A 26 -13.89 1.16 -4.99
N GLU A 27 -13.11 2.24 -4.94
CA GLU A 27 -12.27 2.74 -6.06
C GLU A 27 -10.94 1.98 -6.16
N GLY A 28 -10.60 1.15 -5.17
CA GLY A 28 -9.37 0.37 -5.14
C GLY A 28 -8.17 1.07 -4.51
N THR A 29 -8.37 2.17 -3.79
CA THR A 29 -7.36 2.85 -2.97
C THR A 29 -7.22 2.15 -1.61
N LEU A 30 -5.97 1.86 -1.23
CA LEU A 30 -5.61 1.27 0.06
C LEU A 30 -5.22 2.36 1.06
N PHE A 31 -5.97 2.44 2.16
CA PHE A 31 -5.70 3.33 3.28
C PHE A 31 -4.97 2.60 4.41
N CYS A 32 -3.74 3.02 4.67
CA CYS A 32 -2.86 2.51 5.70
C CYS A 32 -2.85 3.46 6.90
N LYS A 33 -3.22 2.98 8.10
CA LYS A 33 -3.01 3.72 9.34
C LYS A 33 -1.55 3.56 9.76
N CYS A 34 -0.83 4.68 9.85
CA CYS A 34 0.60 4.72 10.14
C CYS A 34 0.89 5.61 11.36
N VAL A 35 2.04 5.38 11.99
CA VAL A 35 2.59 6.22 13.05
C VAL A 35 3.92 6.77 12.56
N SER A 36 4.06 8.09 12.58
CA SER A 36 5.32 8.75 12.19
C SER A 36 6.41 8.49 13.23
N LYS A 37 7.67 8.80 12.88
CA LYS A 37 8.81 8.71 13.83
C LYS A 37 8.56 9.49 15.12
N ASN A 38 7.75 10.55 15.06
CA ASN A 38 7.45 11.44 16.18
C ASN A 38 6.18 11.00 16.95
N GLY A 39 5.67 9.79 16.70
CA GLY A 39 4.46 9.26 17.36
C GLY A 39 3.14 9.80 16.81
N LYS A 40 3.16 10.79 15.92
CA LYS A 40 1.93 11.34 15.31
C LYS A 40 1.32 10.32 14.35
N ARG A 41 0.03 10.02 14.57
CA ARG A 41 -0.77 9.15 13.69
C ARG A 41 -1.12 9.88 12.39
N TYR A 42 -1.10 9.16 11.29
CA TYR A 42 -1.54 9.65 9.98
C TYR A 42 -2.09 8.50 9.14
N THR A 43 -2.87 8.84 8.12
CA THR A 43 -3.33 7.88 7.11
C THR A 43 -2.56 8.10 5.82
N ARG A 44 -2.02 7.03 5.25
CA ARG A 44 -1.40 7.04 3.94
C ARG A 44 -2.29 6.33 2.94
N ALA A 45 -2.54 6.95 1.79
CA ALA A 45 -3.31 6.36 0.69
C ALA A 45 -2.35 5.85 -0.39
N PHE A 46 -2.67 4.68 -0.95
CA PHE A 46 -2.04 4.12 -2.13
C PHE A 46 -3.14 3.86 -3.17
N ASP A 47 -3.17 4.68 -4.20
CA ASP A 47 -4.19 4.61 -5.24
C ASP A 47 -3.92 3.45 -6.22
N ASN A 48 -4.96 3.04 -6.94
CA ASN A 48 -4.90 1.98 -7.95
C ASN A 48 -4.42 0.61 -7.44
N VAL A 49 -4.40 0.37 -6.13
CA VAL A 49 -3.96 -0.91 -5.55
C VAL A 49 -4.80 -2.08 -6.07
N ALA A 50 -6.13 -1.98 -6.07
CA ALA A 50 -6.99 -3.05 -6.57
C ALA A 50 -6.87 -3.28 -8.09
N LYS A 51 -6.46 -2.25 -8.84
CA LYS A 51 -6.24 -2.33 -10.29
C LYS A 51 -4.94 -3.06 -10.63
N HIS A 52 -3.89 -2.82 -9.85
CA HIS A 52 -2.55 -3.34 -10.13
C HIS A 52 -2.14 -4.56 -9.29
N CYS A 53 -2.92 -4.91 -8.27
CA CYS A 53 -2.72 -6.13 -7.50
C CYS A 53 -3.62 -7.25 -8.01
N HIS A 54 -3.03 -8.41 -8.26
CA HIS A 54 -3.71 -9.58 -8.79
C HIS A 54 -3.75 -10.72 -7.78
N PRO A 55 -4.75 -11.62 -7.86
CA PRO A 55 -4.84 -12.78 -6.99
C PRO A 55 -3.57 -13.63 -7.03
N ILE A 56 -3.16 -14.13 -5.87
CA ILE A 56 -2.03 -15.06 -5.76
C ILE A 56 -2.56 -16.49 -5.93
N ILE A 57 -2.04 -17.20 -6.94
CA ILE A 57 -2.42 -18.59 -7.21
C ILE A 57 -2.20 -19.45 -5.95
N GLY A 58 -3.23 -20.18 -5.55
CA GLY A 58 -3.19 -21.06 -4.38
C GLY A 58 -3.27 -20.35 -3.03
N LYS A 59 -3.55 -19.05 -2.99
CA LYS A 59 -3.76 -18.27 -1.76
C LYS A 59 -5.09 -17.54 -1.82
N GLU A 60 -6.04 -17.99 -1.02
CA GLU A 60 -7.38 -17.41 -0.98
C GLU A 60 -7.34 -15.98 -0.41
N ASN A 61 -8.04 -15.07 -1.10
CA ASN A 61 -8.19 -13.66 -0.72
C ASN A 61 -6.87 -12.89 -0.56
N GLU A 62 -5.78 -13.38 -1.14
CA GLU A 62 -4.48 -12.72 -1.15
C GLU A 62 -4.15 -12.18 -2.53
N TYR A 63 -3.64 -10.95 -2.57
CA TYR A 63 -3.37 -10.20 -3.78
C TYR A 63 -1.98 -9.56 -3.68
N LYS A 64 -1.29 -9.46 -4.82
CA LYS A 64 0.00 -8.76 -4.89
C LYS A 64 0.16 -8.00 -6.19
N GLY A 65 0.91 -6.92 -6.15
CA GLY A 65 1.20 -6.08 -7.31
C GLY A 65 2.21 -5.00 -7.00
N TYR A 66 2.34 -4.06 -7.94
CA TYR A 66 3.17 -2.88 -7.81
C TYR A 66 2.33 -1.64 -8.06
N VAL A 67 2.58 -0.58 -7.29
CA VAL A 67 1.97 0.73 -7.50
C VAL A 67 3.05 1.81 -7.50
N THR A 68 2.88 2.80 -8.35
CA THR A 68 3.77 3.96 -8.45
C THR A 68 3.10 5.17 -7.82
N MET A 69 3.82 5.84 -6.93
CA MET A 69 3.41 7.11 -6.33
C MET A 69 4.37 8.22 -6.77
N TYR A 70 3.83 9.41 -7.03
CA TYR A 70 4.61 10.61 -7.32
C TYR A 70 4.61 11.52 -6.10
N TYR A 71 5.80 11.98 -5.69
CA TYR A 71 5.97 12.91 -4.59
C TYR A 71 6.64 14.18 -5.09
N GLU A 72 6.03 15.33 -4.83
CA GLU A 72 6.69 16.60 -5.06
C GLU A 72 7.75 16.84 -3.97
N TYR A 73 8.99 17.09 -4.39
CA TYR A 73 10.09 17.44 -3.52
C TYR A 73 10.94 18.52 -4.20
N ASP A 74 11.00 19.70 -3.57
CA ASP A 74 11.79 20.84 -4.07
C ASP A 74 11.44 21.21 -5.54
N GLY A 75 10.14 21.23 -5.85
CA GLY A 75 9.62 21.53 -7.19
C GLY A 75 9.87 20.46 -8.26
N ARG A 76 10.27 19.24 -7.85
CA ARG A 76 10.44 18.08 -8.74
C ARG A 76 9.53 16.94 -8.34
N ASP A 77 9.00 16.24 -9.33
CA ASP A 77 8.27 14.99 -9.11
C ASP A 77 9.24 13.81 -8.98
N ILE A 78 9.21 13.18 -7.81
CA ILE A 78 9.93 11.95 -7.52
C ILE A 78 8.97 10.78 -7.69
N GLU A 79 9.27 9.91 -8.65
CA GLU A 79 8.57 8.65 -8.86
C GLU A 79 9.09 7.58 -7.88
N VAL A 80 8.19 6.95 -7.14
CA VAL A 80 8.51 5.87 -6.21
C VAL A 80 7.58 4.68 -6.42
N GLU A 81 8.18 3.55 -6.80
CA GLU A 81 7.47 2.28 -6.94
C GLU A 81 7.44 1.50 -5.62
N TYR A 82 6.28 0.92 -5.34
CA TYR A 82 6.00 0.12 -4.16
C TYR A 82 5.52 -1.27 -4.55
N SER A 83 6.12 -2.30 -3.98
CA SER A 83 5.53 -3.65 -3.95
C SER A 83 4.45 -3.69 -2.88
N VAL A 84 3.26 -4.14 -3.26
CA VAL A 84 2.09 -4.24 -2.39
C VAL A 84 1.65 -5.69 -2.32
N TRP A 85 1.41 -6.16 -1.10
CA TRP A 85 0.65 -7.36 -0.80
C TRP A 85 -0.49 -7.00 0.14
N TYR A 86 -1.67 -7.55 -0.09
CA TYR A 86 -2.77 -7.47 0.87
C TYR A 86 -3.59 -8.74 0.91
N LYS A 87 -4.29 -8.94 2.03
CA LYS A 87 -5.23 -10.02 2.28
C LYS A 87 -6.54 -9.46 2.82
N GLU A 88 -7.67 -9.84 2.23
CA GLU A 88 -8.96 -9.46 2.79
C GLU A 88 -9.13 -10.10 4.19
N ALA A 89 -9.48 -9.28 5.18
CA ALA A 89 -9.77 -9.75 6.53
C ALA A 89 -11.21 -10.27 6.53
N VAL A 90 -11.35 -11.60 6.41
CA VAL A 90 -12.62 -12.32 6.59
C VAL A 90 -13.11 -12.17 8.03
#